data_AF-A0A1G0CAZ8-F1
#
_entry.id   AF-A0A1G0CAZ8-F1
#
_cell.length_a   1.000
_cell.length_b   1.000
_cell.length_c   1.000
_cell.angle_alpha   90.00
_cell.angle_beta   90.00
_cell.angle_gamma   90.00
#
_symmetry.space_group_name_H-M   'P 1'
#
loop_
_entity.id
_entity.type
_entity.pdbx_description
1 polymer ?
#
loop_
_entity_poly.entity_id
_entity_poly.type
_entity_poly.pdbx_seq_one_letter_code
_entity_poly.pdbx_strand_id
1 'polypeptide(L)'
;MKATPKKKWSWGIGLENETYLQLEDSLVVSGAFIQEKIGYERYSIDYRKCYKSGSLAPVLETAFDKTKQYKVSRMINSHSLDKLDVIYQHKTLAFTKPVVDNPEYLGKSILETFLENQPYNIQSMITQKNNPMGSVNFDGDSIEFVTKYFENRTIADSCDELKATKQLFIDKMNESKVLEGKVSFPDYNIGLNMFMSNQENLVLFNNGTYHFHITLPVLTENSRIIDYPAFDAMHSNAIYLLQWFEPFFIATLGSPDIMGAISSKYHLNEQFALGSMRNAMSRYTGVGTFNKTMARGKILTYQVEEFRRLLKFDKDSGIWWRDQVESALGYELLSDIGLDFNQEKMYQSGFEFRSFDEFPTSYLNDVLHAIVLICEHSIHLPDVAWGHDSVVWNNLVFKSLRDGYQTEITEEEKKAILDLLQLSNTSDANPGVLKSEFDAITLLDEFFFKILGVLHEKYTDNNTCIDAMHGGKTTAPPKWDNHNKYQVEQHLKQIKPIE
;
A
#
# COMPACT_ATOMS: atom_id res chain seq x y z
N MET A 1 36.18 28.81 -18.65
CA MET A 1 35.35 29.38 -17.55
C MET A 1 35.37 28.41 -16.40
N LYS A 2 35.79 28.81 -15.19
CA LYS A 2 35.58 27.97 -13.99
C LYS A 2 34.09 28.05 -13.66
N ALA A 3 33.38 26.93 -13.74
CA ALA A 3 31.97 26.87 -13.35
C ALA A 3 31.87 27.24 -11.86
N THR A 4 31.15 28.32 -11.53
CA THR A 4 30.83 28.65 -10.14
C THR A 4 29.93 27.52 -9.60
N PRO A 5 30.31 26.82 -8.51
CA PRO A 5 29.47 25.77 -7.96
C PRO A 5 28.10 26.34 -7.58
N LYS A 6 27.02 25.76 -8.12
CA LYS A 6 25.66 26.14 -7.74
C LYS A 6 25.27 25.32 -6.52
N LYS A 7 25.30 25.94 -5.34
CA LYS A 7 24.69 25.39 -4.12
C LYS A 7 23.20 25.68 -4.13
N LYS A 8 22.37 24.67 -3.88
CA LYS A 8 20.90 24.83 -3.77
C LYS A 8 20.30 23.81 -2.80
N TRP A 9 19.19 24.16 -2.18
CA TRP A 9 18.35 23.19 -1.49
C TRP A 9 17.58 22.35 -2.51
N SER A 10 17.56 21.04 -2.30
CA SER A 10 16.88 20.07 -3.14
C SER A 10 16.03 19.13 -2.27
N TRP A 11 14.85 18.79 -2.73
CA TRP A 11 13.97 17.76 -2.15
C TRP A 11 13.29 16.99 -3.28
N GLY A 12 12.48 16.00 -2.97
CA GLY A 12 11.70 15.33 -4.00
C GLY A 12 10.55 14.48 -3.49
N ILE A 13 9.52 14.39 -4.33
CA ILE A 13 8.31 13.59 -4.12
C ILE A 13 8.02 12.86 -5.42
N GLY A 14 8.02 11.54 -5.38
CA GLY A 14 7.61 10.68 -6.48
C GLY A 14 6.59 9.67 -5.98
N LEU A 15 5.62 9.34 -6.84
CA LEU A 15 4.54 8.42 -6.52
C LEU A 15 4.55 7.27 -7.52
N GLU A 16 4.40 6.06 -7.00
CA GLU A 16 4.07 4.86 -7.77
C GLU A 16 2.71 4.36 -7.27
N ASN A 17 1.83 3.96 -8.18
CA ASN A 17 0.57 3.29 -7.84
C ASN A 17 0.42 2.05 -8.70
N GLU A 18 0.52 0.90 -8.06
CA GLU A 18 0.22 -0.40 -8.65
C GLU A 18 -1.27 -0.65 -8.46
N THR A 19 -2.01 -0.82 -9.55
CA THR A 19 -3.47 -1.00 -9.48
C THR A 19 -3.97 -1.92 -10.61
N TYR A 20 -5.27 -2.11 -10.66
CA TYR A 20 -5.98 -2.93 -11.63
C TYR A 20 -7.11 -2.10 -12.27
N LEU A 21 -7.68 -2.58 -13.38
CA LEU A 21 -8.92 -1.99 -13.91
C LEU A 21 -10.09 -2.91 -13.61
N GLN A 22 -11.25 -2.32 -13.37
CA GLN A 22 -12.52 -3.00 -13.13
C GLN A 22 -13.45 -2.76 -14.31
N LEU A 23 -14.04 -3.82 -14.85
CA LEU A 23 -15.13 -3.74 -15.81
C LEU A 23 -16.42 -3.31 -15.09
N GLU A 24 -17.20 -2.42 -15.69
CA GLU A 24 -18.47 -1.94 -15.12
C GLU A 24 -19.46 -3.11 -14.86
N ASP A 25 -19.47 -4.11 -15.75
CA ASP A 25 -20.31 -5.29 -15.60
C ASP A 25 -19.71 -6.32 -14.63
N SER A 26 -20.48 -6.65 -13.60
CA SER A 26 -20.18 -7.76 -12.70
C SER A 26 -20.59 -9.11 -13.30
N LEU A 27 -19.89 -10.17 -12.92
CA LEU A 27 -20.30 -11.54 -13.18
C LEU A 27 -21.30 -12.01 -12.11
N VAL A 28 -22.38 -12.66 -12.53
CA VAL A 28 -23.34 -13.30 -11.63
C VAL A 28 -23.03 -14.79 -11.54
N VAL A 29 -22.77 -15.28 -10.33
CA VAL A 29 -22.41 -16.67 -10.06
C VAL A 29 -23.17 -17.23 -8.87
N SER A 30 -23.34 -18.55 -8.83
CA SER A 30 -23.93 -19.23 -7.68
C SER A 30 -22.96 -19.24 -6.48
N GLY A 31 -23.50 -19.38 -5.26
CA GLY A 31 -22.66 -19.61 -4.09
C GLY A 31 -21.83 -20.88 -4.21
N ALA A 32 -22.33 -21.92 -4.89
CA ALA A 32 -21.58 -23.14 -5.17
C ALA A 32 -20.34 -22.86 -6.03
N PHE A 33 -20.48 -22.01 -7.05
CA PHE A 33 -19.35 -21.58 -7.87
C PHE A 33 -18.29 -20.87 -7.03
N ILE A 34 -18.69 -19.94 -6.16
CA ILE A 34 -17.73 -19.22 -5.29
C ILE A 34 -16.97 -20.20 -4.40
N GLN A 35 -17.66 -21.13 -3.75
CA GLN A 35 -17.02 -22.13 -2.87
C GLN A 35 -16.05 -23.05 -3.62
N GLU A 36 -16.38 -23.43 -4.86
CA GLU A 36 -15.59 -24.39 -5.64
C GLU A 36 -14.45 -23.76 -6.44
N LYS A 37 -14.57 -22.48 -6.80
CA LYS A 37 -13.69 -21.82 -7.78
C LYS A 37 -12.70 -20.84 -7.18
N ILE A 38 -12.50 -20.83 -5.87
CA ILE A 38 -11.37 -20.11 -5.27
C ILE A 38 -10.05 -20.71 -5.79
N GLY A 39 -9.32 -19.92 -6.56
CA GLY A 39 -8.08 -20.27 -7.22
C GLY A 39 -7.02 -19.20 -7.10
N TYR A 40 -6.06 -19.24 -8.02
CA TYR A 40 -4.94 -18.30 -8.10
C TYR A 40 -4.80 -17.80 -9.52
N GLU A 41 -4.26 -16.61 -9.71
CA GLU A 41 -4.01 -16.05 -11.04
C GLU A 41 -2.91 -16.87 -11.76
N ARG A 42 -3.11 -17.17 -13.05
CA ARG A 42 -2.28 -18.11 -13.83
C ARG A 42 -0.78 -17.81 -13.80
N TYR A 43 -0.42 -16.54 -13.78
CA TYR A 43 0.93 -15.99 -13.87
C TYR A 43 1.43 -15.43 -12.52
N SER A 44 0.60 -15.46 -11.47
CA SER A 44 0.94 -15.00 -10.12
C SER A 44 1.16 -16.17 -9.15
N ILE A 45 1.49 -15.84 -7.90
CA ILE A 45 1.64 -16.83 -6.83
C ILE A 45 0.29 -17.31 -6.31
N ASP A 46 0.30 -18.55 -5.82
CA ASP A 46 -0.88 -19.15 -5.20
C ASP A 46 -1.03 -18.69 -3.75
N TYR A 47 -1.65 -17.52 -3.55
CA TYR A 47 -1.92 -16.95 -2.23
C TYR A 47 -2.83 -17.81 -1.35
N ARG A 48 -3.54 -18.81 -1.90
CA ARG A 48 -4.31 -19.76 -1.08
C ARG A 48 -3.42 -20.57 -0.15
N LYS A 49 -2.14 -20.76 -0.53
CA LYS A 49 -1.13 -21.44 0.31
C LYS A 49 -0.69 -20.60 1.51
N CYS A 50 -1.06 -19.32 1.56
CA CYS A 50 -0.83 -18.47 2.72
C CYS A 50 -1.94 -18.59 3.77
N TYR A 51 -2.98 -19.40 3.52
CA TYR A 51 -4.02 -19.70 4.49
C TYR A 51 -3.77 -21.08 5.10
N LYS A 52 -3.99 -21.21 6.41
CA LYS A 52 -3.91 -22.50 7.10
C LYS A 52 -4.87 -23.49 6.44
N SER A 53 -4.39 -24.71 6.21
CA SER A 53 -5.19 -25.77 5.60
C SER A 53 -6.56 -25.92 6.29
N GLY A 54 -7.63 -25.89 5.50
CA GLY A 54 -9.01 -26.01 5.99
C GLY A 54 -9.65 -24.72 6.52
N SER A 55 -8.91 -23.61 6.69
CA SER A 55 -9.47 -22.37 7.27
C SER A 55 -10.45 -21.63 6.35
N LEU A 56 -10.33 -21.76 5.03
CA LEU A 56 -11.20 -21.04 4.09
C LEU A 56 -12.60 -21.66 3.95
N ALA A 57 -12.72 -22.99 4.03
CA ALA A 57 -13.96 -23.68 3.70
C ALA A 57 -15.14 -23.30 4.63
N PRO A 58 -15.00 -23.28 5.97
CA PRO A 58 -16.09 -22.89 6.86
C PRO A 58 -16.59 -21.46 6.60
N VAL A 59 -15.68 -20.54 6.27
CA VAL A 59 -15.98 -19.14 5.99
C VAL A 59 -16.77 -19.00 4.69
N LEU A 60 -16.31 -19.64 3.62
CA LEU A 60 -16.98 -19.62 2.32
C LEU A 60 -18.36 -20.30 2.36
N GLU A 61 -18.45 -21.46 3.03
CA GLU A 61 -19.71 -22.20 3.18
C GLU A 61 -20.77 -21.43 3.96
N THR A 62 -20.35 -20.69 4.99
CA THR A 62 -21.24 -19.84 5.80
C THR A 62 -21.71 -18.60 5.02
N ALA A 63 -20.81 -17.96 4.27
CA ALA A 63 -21.12 -16.72 3.57
C ALA A 63 -21.97 -16.90 2.31
N PHE A 64 -21.75 -17.99 1.56
CA PHE A 64 -22.26 -18.13 0.20
C PHE A 64 -23.18 -19.34 0.04
N ASP A 65 -24.47 -19.17 0.32
CA ASP A 65 -25.50 -20.21 0.07
C ASP A 65 -25.44 -20.73 -1.38
N LYS A 66 -25.29 -22.06 -1.53
CA LYS A 66 -25.15 -22.75 -2.82
C LYS A 66 -26.31 -22.52 -3.79
N THR A 67 -27.50 -22.21 -3.27
CA THR A 67 -28.73 -22.01 -4.04
C THR A 67 -28.95 -20.56 -4.48
N LYS A 68 -28.17 -19.61 -3.95
CA LYS A 68 -28.30 -18.18 -4.24
C LYS A 68 -27.24 -17.71 -5.23
N GLN A 69 -27.51 -16.55 -5.82
CA GLN A 69 -26.63 -15.88 -6.77
C GLN A 69 -25.95 -14.68 -6.12
N TYR A 70 -24.72 -14.39 -6.53
CA TYR A 70 -23.88 -13.31 -6.00
C TYR A 70 -23.20 -12.57 -7.15
N LYS A 71 -22.83 -11.31 -6.90
CA LYS A 71 -22.04 -10.52 -7.84
C LYS A 71 -20.55 -10.67 -7.52
N VAL A 72 -19.77 -10.96 -8.55
CA VAL A 72 -18.31 -10.97 -8.50
C VAL A 72 -17.79 -9.96 -9.52
N SER A 73 -16.76 -9.21 -9.14
CA SER A 73 -16.14 -8.23 -10.04
C SER A 73 -15.35 -8.94 -11.15
N ARG A 74 -15.33 -8.30 -12.31
CA ARG A 74 -14.46 -8.67 -13.42
C ARG A 74 -13.34 -7.64 -13.52
N MET A 75 -12.10 -8.11 -13.48
CA MET A 75 -10.92 -7.26 -13.35
C MET A 75 -9.96 -7.49 -14.52
N ILE A 76 -9.21 -6.45 -14.87
CA ILE A 76 -8.13 -6.44 -15.86
C ILE A 76 -6.84 -6.15 -15.10
N ASN A 77 -5.93 -7.11 -15.16
CA ASN A 77 -4.59 -6.99 -14.63
C ASN A 77 -3.58 -6.77 -15.78
N SER A 78 -2.30 -6.59 -15.47
CA SER A 78 -1.27 -6.41 -16.51
C SER A 78 -1.19 -7.59 -17.47
N HIS A 79 -1.36 -8.81 -16.96
CA HIS A 79 -1.35 -10.03 -17.76
C HIS A 79 -2.54 -10.11 -18.71
N SER A 80 -3.68 -9.57 -18.32
CA SER A 80 -4.85 -9.44 -19.19
C SER A 80 -4.51 -8.57 -20.40
N LEU A 81 -3.78 -7.47 -20.20
CA LEU A 81 -3.40 -6.55 -21.28
C LEU A 81 -2.27 -7.11 -22.16
N ASP A 82 -1.25 -7.74 -21.56
CA ASP A 82 -0.02 -8.15 -22.26
C ASP A 82 -0.07 -9.59 -22.81
N LYS A 83 -0.86 -10.49 -22.20
CA LYS A 83 -0.85 -11.93 -22.52
C LYS A 83 -2.10 -12.44 -23.22
N LEU A 84 -3.18 -11.67 -23.20
CA LEU A 84 -4.43 -12.03 -23.87
C LEU A 84 -4.62 -11.22 -25.15
N ASP A 85 -5.33 -11.79 -26.11
CA ASP A 85 -5.90 -11.04 -27.23
C ASP A 85 -7.29 -10.47 -26.88
N VAL A 86 -7.90 -9.79 -27.85
CA VAL A 86 -9.21 -9.13 -27.69
C VAL A 86 -10.40 -10.07 -27.49
N ILE A 87 -10.22 -11.39 -27.70
CA ILE A 87 -11.23 -12.42 -27.36
C ILE A 87 -10.83 -13.22 -26.12
N TYR A 88 -9.87 -12.69 -25.36
CA TYR A 88 -9.33 -13.24 -24.12
C TYR A 88 -8.64 -14.60 -24.24
N GLN A 89 -8.14 -14.94 -25.43
CA GLN A 89 -7.30 -16.11 -25.60
C GLN A 89 -5.88 -15.79 -25.15
N HIS A 90 -5.29 -16.70 -24.38
CA HIS A 90 -3.90 -16.55 -23.96
C HIS A 90 -2.95 -16.78 -25.12
N LYS A 91 -1.83 -16.06 -25.17
CA LYS A 91 -0.75 -16.28 -26.13
C LYS A 91 -0.20 -17.71 -26.13
N THR A 92 -0.22 -18.37 -24.97
CA THR A 92 0.34 -19.72 -24.78
C THR A 92 -0.64 -20.64 -24.07
N LEU A 93 -0.54 -21.95 -24.34
CA LEU A 93 -1.29 -22.98 -23.62
C LEU A 93 -0.81 -23.09 -22.17
N ALA A 94 -1.73 -23.36 -21.24
CA ALA A 94 -1.43 -23.47 -19.82
C ALA A 94 -0.65 -24.76 -19.51
N PHE A 95 0.30 -24.67 -18.57
CA PHE A 95 1.03 -25.81 -17.98
C PHE A 95 1.80 -26.72 -18.95
N THR A 96 2.02 -26.30 -20.21
CA THR A 96 2.84 -27.08 -21.15
C THR A 96 4.34 -26.87 -20.88
N LYS A 97 5.11 -27.95 -20.98
CA LYS A 97 6.58 -27.91 -20.95
C LYS A 97 7.12 -28.72 -22.15
N PRO A 98 7.69 -28.07 -23.19
CA PRO A 98 7.97 -26.64 -23.33
C PRO A 98 6.70 -25.77 -23.48
N VAL A 99 6.86 -24.45 -23.42
CA VAL A 99 5.78 -23.49 -23.69
C VAL A 99 5.33 -23.64 -25.14
N VAL A 100 4.02 -23.78 -25.35
CA VAL A 100 3.41 -23.94 -26.68
C VAL A 100 2.49 -22.76 -26.95
N ASP A 101 2.58 -22.18 -28.15
CA ASP A 101 1.68 -21.12 -28.60
C ASP A 101 0.24 -21.63 -28.67
N ASN A 102 -0.70 -20.79 -28.25
CA ASN A 102 -2.12 -21.12 -28.36
C ASN A 102 -2.59 -20.89 -29.81
N PRO A 103 -3.08 -21.92 -30.54
CA PRO A 103 -3.58 -21.74 -31.90
C PRO A 103 -4.83 -20.86 -31.97
N GLU A 104 -5.54 -20.65 -30.86
CA GLU A 104 -6.72 -19.78 -30.79
C GLU A 104 -6.35 -18.30 -30.58
N TYR A 105 -5.09 -17.98 -30.28
CA TYR A 105 -4.63 -16.61 -30.11
C TYR A 105 -4.59 -15.86 -31.45
N LEU A 106 -5.23 -14.69 -31.52
CA LEU A 106 -5.37 -13.87 -32.72
C LEU A 106 -4.09 -13.16 -33.18
N GLY A 107 -2.96 -13.44 -32.53
CA GLY A 107 -1.62 -12.97 -32.92
C GLY A 107 -1.18 -11.65 -32.28
N LYS A 108 -2.09 -10.88 -31.68
CA LYS A 108 -1.79 -9.61 -30.99
C LYS A 108 -2.48 -9.53 -29.65
N SER A 109 -1.80 -8.94 -28.67
CA SER A 109 -2.38 -8.74 -27.34
C SER A 109 -3.39 -7.59 -27.34
N ILE A 110 -4.17 -7.47 -26.27
CA ILE A 110 -5.05 -6.32 -26.03
C ILE A 110 -4.23 -5.04 -26.05
N LEU A 111 -3.07 -5.02 -25.38
CA LEU A 111 -2.18 -3.86 -25.35
C LEU A 111 -1.61 -3.52 -26.74
N GLU A 112 -1.16 -4.52 -27.51
CA GLU A 112 -0.65 -4.30 -28.87
C GLU A 112 -1.76 -3.71 -29.76
N THR A 113 -2.96 -4.27 -29.68
CA THR A 113 -4.14 -3.79 -30.44
C THR A 113 -4.54 -2.39 -30.01
N PHE A 114 -4.50 -2.09 -28.71
CA PHE A 114 -4.77 -0.76 -28.16
C PHE A 114 -3.81 0.27 -28.76
N LEU A 115 -2.50 -0.01 -28.76
CA LEU A 115 -1.46 0.95 -29.13
C LEU A 115 -1.38 1.25 -30.64
N GLU A 116 -1.84 0.34 -31.50
CA GLU A 116 -1.73 0.47 -32.96
C GLU A 116 -2.33 1.76 -33.53
N ASN A 117 -3.44 2.22 -32.97
CA ASN A 117 -4.16 3.40 -33.44
C ASN A 117 -3.95 4.62 -32.53
N GLN A 118 -3.06 4.52 -31.54
CA GLN A 118 -2.84 5.60 -30.59
C GLN A 118 -1.77 6.57 -31.09
N PRO A 119 -1.92 7.88 -30.82
CA PRO A 119 -0.89 8.85 -31.16
C PRO A 119 0.37 8.62 -30.32
N TYR A 120 1.50 9.14 -30.81
CA TYR A 120 2.82 8.92 -30.21
C TYR A 120 2.87 9.24 -28.71
N ASN A 121 2.19 10.29 -28.24
CA ASN A 121 2.17 10.68 -26.83
C ASN A 121 1.54 9.63 -25.92
N ILE A 122 0.56 8.85 -26.41
CA ILE A 122 -0.04 7.74 -25.66
C ILE A 122 0.87 6.52 -25.72
N GLN A 123 1.46 6.24 -26.89
CA GLN A 123 2.44 5.14 -27.01
C GLN A 123 3.65 5.37 -26.10
N SER A 124 4.17 6.60 -26.03
CA SER A 124 5.32 6.96 -25.20
C SER A 124 5.01 7.00 -23.70
N MET A 125 3.73 6.98 -23.31
CA MET A 125 3.33 6.88 -21.92
C MET A 125 3.58 5.47 -21.38
N ILE A 126 3.44 4.45 -22.23
CA ILE A 126 3.66 3.05 -21.86
C ILE A 126 5.16 2.72 -21.95
N THR A 127 5.68 2.03 -20.94
CA THR A 127 7.04 1.51 -21.00
C THR A 127 7.14 0.38 -22.02
N GLN A 128 8.09 0.53 -22.94
CA GLN A 128 8.37 -0.39 -24.03
C GLN A 128 9.87 -0.66 -24.12
N LYS A 129 10.28 -1.70 -24.85
CA LYS A 129 11.70 -2.03 -25.02
C LYS A 129 12.54 -0.88 -25.58
N ASN A 130 11.95 -0.06 -26.44
CA ASN A 130 12.54 1.14 -27.04
C ASN A 130 12.21 2.44 -26.28
N ASN A 131 11.39 2.37 -25.24
CA ASN A 131 11.03 3.48 -24.36
C ASN A 131 10.98 3.01 -22.90
N PRO A 132 12.13 2.91 -22.22
CA PRO A 132 12.19 2.37 -20.86
C PRO A 132 11.69 3.34 -19.78
N MET A 133 11.23 4.54 -20.17
CA MET A 133 10.91 5.64 -19.27
C MET A 133 9.43 6.06 -19.35
N GLY A 134 8.52 5.14 -19.67
CA GLY A 134 7.08 5.41 -19.60
C GLY A 134 6.64 5.80 -18.18
N SER A 135 5.45 6.39 -18.08
CA SER A 135 4.74 6.64 -16.81
C SER A 135 3.72 5.56 -16.48
N VAL A 136 3.53 4.59 -17.38
CA VAL A 136 2.72 3.38 -17.16
C VAL A 136 3.57 2.15 -17.45
N ASN A 137 3.72 1.29 -16.45
CA ASN A 137 4.47 0.04 -16.51
C ASN A 137 3.54 -1.15 -16.24
N PHE A 138 3.95 -2.31 -16.71
CA PHE A 138 3.30 -3.58 -16.40
C PHE A 138 4.26 -4.39 -15.53
N ASP A 139 4.15 -4.24 -14.21
CA ASP A 139 5.02 -4.91 -13.23
C ASP A 139 4.26 -6.02 -12.50
N GLY A 140 4.79 -7.24 -12.57
CA GLY A 140 4.09 -8.44 -12.11
C GLY A 140 2.69 -8.52 -12.74
N ASP A 141 1.68 -8.70 -11.88
CA ASP A 141 0.26 -8.72 -12.23
C ASP A 141 -0.38 -7.32 -12.25
N SER A 142 0.29 -6.28 -11.76
CA SER A 142 -0.28 -4.94 -11.61
C SER A 142 0.00 -4.00 -12.79
N ILE A 143 -0.87 -3.01 -12.98
CA ILE A 143 -0.62 -1.86 -13.84
C ILE A 143 -0.06 -0.76 -12.95
N GLU A 144 1.20 -0.39 -13.15
CA GLU A 144 1.91 0.58 -12.33
C GLU A 144 1.92 1.95 -13.01
N PHE A 145 1.45 2.98 -12.30
CA PHE A 145 1.49 4.37 -12.71
C PHE A 145 2.54 5.11 -11.91
N VAL A 146 3.48 5.78 -12.59
CA VAL A 146 4.61 6.46 -11.95
C VAL A 146 4.70 7.93 -12.36
N THR A 147 4.92 8.82 -11.39
CA THR A 147 5.28 10.21 -11.68
C THR A 147 6.70 10.28 -12.25
N LYS A 148 6.91 11.14 -13.25
CA LYS A 148 8.21 11.34 -13.93
C LYS A 148 8.99 12.52 -13.37
N TYR A 149 8.30 13.51 -12.82
CA TYR A 149 8.96 14.67 -12.20
C TYR A 149 9.12 14.44 -10.70
N PHE A 150 10.34 14.65 -10.19
CA PHE A 150 10.70 14.33 -8.81
C PHE A 150 11.29 15.51 -8.05
N GLU A 151 12.32 16.13 -8.62
CA GLU A 151 13.11 17.18 -7.95
C GLU A 151 12.27 18.43 -7.69
N ASN A 152 12.27 18.89 -6.43
CA ASN A 152 11.62 20.08 -5.93
C ASN A 152 10.11 20.16 -6.25
N ARG A 153 9.45 19.01 -6.36
CA ARG A 153 8.00 18.92 -6.55
C ARG A 153 7.28 19.21 -5.24
N THR A 154 6.08 19.77 -5.37
CA THR A 154 5.13 19.86 -4.26
C THR A 154 4.26 18.61 -4.17
N ILE A 155 3.58 18.41 -3.05
CA ILE A 155 2.59 17.33 -2.88
C ILE A 155 1.52 17.43 -3.98
N ALA A 156 0.94 18.62 -4.17
CA ALA A 156 -0.11 18.85 -5.17
C ALA A 156 0.39 18.54 -6.59
N ASP A 157 1.59 19.01 -6.94
CA ASP A 157 2.24 18.75 -8.21
C ASP A 157 2.35 17.25 -8.54
N SER A 158 2.81 16.45 -7.58
CA SER A 158 2.99 14.99 -7.76
C SER A 158 1.64 14.26 -7.79
N CYS A 159 0.68 14.65 -6.95
CA CYS A 159 -0.68 14.12 -6.96
C CYS A 159 -1.39 14.37 -8.30
N ASP A 160 -1.33 15.60 -8.80
CA ASP A 160 -1.99 16.01 -10.04
C ASP A 160 -1.39 15.30 -11.26
N GLU A 161 -0.08 15.11 -11.28
CA GLU A 161 0.60 14.34 -12.33
C GLU A 161 0.14 12.88 -12.36
N LEU A 162 0.10 12.21 -11.21
CA LEU A 162 -0.37 10.83 -11.11
C LEU A 162 -1.82 10.73 -11.56
N LYS A 163 -2.69 11.62 -11.06
CA LYS A 163 -4.11 11.65 -11.40
C LYS A 163 -4.32 11.90 -12.89
N ALA A 164 -3.61 12.86 -13.49
CA ALA A 164 -3.71 13.16 -14.90
C ALA A 164 -3.27 11.98 -15.77
N THR A 165 -2.20 11.27 -15.39
CA THR A 165 -1.71 10.07 -16.11
C THR A 165 -2.72 8.94 -16.03
N LYS A 166 -3.23 8.62 -14.83
CA LYS A 166 -4.28 7.61 -14.63
C LYS A 166 -5.53 7.93 -15.46
N GLN A 167 -5.99 9.17 -15.41
CA GLN A 167 -7.17 9.63 -16.15
C GLN A 167 -6.97 9.51 -17.67
N LEU A 168 -5.82 9.98 -18.17
CA LEU A 168 -5.51 9.89 -19.60
C LEU A 168 -5.48 8.44 -20.09
N PHE A 169 -4.86 7.53 -19.31
CA PHE A 169 -4.82 6.11 -19.65
C PHE A 169 -6.21 5.49 -19.72
N ILE A 170 -7.04 5.67 -18.68
CA ILE A 170 -8.36 5.05 -18.62
C ILE A 170 -9.31 5.62 -19.69
N ASP A 171 -9.23 6.93 -19.96
CA ASP A 171 -10.03 7.57 -21.01
C ASP A 171 -9.67 7.00 -22.37
N LYS A 172 -8.38 6.86 -22.69
CA LYS A 172 -7.93 6.31 -23.98
C LYS A 172 -8.27 4.84 -24.12
N MET A 173 -8.14 4.05 -23.05
CA MET A 173 -8.57 2.65 -23.04
C MET A 173 -10.06 2.55 -23.39
N ASN A 174 -10.92 3.33 -22.73
CA ASN A 174 -12.36 3.34 -22.99
C ASN A 174 -12.74 3.88 -24.38
N GLU A 175 -12.11 4.97 -24.82
CA GLU A 175 -12.32 5.55 -26.16
C GLU A 175 -11.95 4.55 -27.28
N SER A 176 -10.89 3.76 -27.07
CA SER A 176 -10.41 2.80 -28.07
C SER A 176 -11.37 1.64 -28.31
N LYS A 177 -12.22 1.32 -27.33
CA LYS A 177 -13.12 0.14 -27.34
C LYS A 177 -12.37 -1.18 -27.61
N VAL A 178 -11.10 -1.26 -27.25
CA VAL A 178 -10.29 -2.49 -27.37
C VAL A 178 -10.78 -3.59 -26.42
N LEU A 179 -11.42 -3.19 -25.31
CA LEU A 179 -12.10 -4.07 -24.37
C LEU A 179 -13.61 -4.01 -24.62
N GLU A 180 -14.28 -5.16 -24.46
CA GLU A 180 -15.74 -5.21 -24.44
C GLU A 180 -16.25 -4.67 -23.09
N GLY A 181 -16.93 -3.53 -23.14
CA GLY A 181 -17.40 -2.81 -21.96
C GLY A 181 -16.46 -1.68 -21.52
N LYS A 182 -16.91 -0.91 -20.53
CA LYS A 182 -16.15 0.22 -20.00
C LYS A 182 -15.38 -0.21 -18.75
N VAL A 183 -14.17 0.30 -18.61
CA VAL A 183 -13.30 0.06 -17.46
C VAL A 183 -13.13 1.32 -16.60
N SER A 184 -12.90 1.10 -15.32
CA SER A 184 -12.60 2.14 -14.31
C SER A 184 -11.52 1.64 -13.35
N PHE A 185 -10.94 2.53 -12.55
CA PHE A 185 -10.13 2.10 -11.40
C PHE A 185 -11.07 1.70 -10.26
N PRO A 186 -10.72 0.67 -9.47
CA PRO A 186 -11.56 0.24 -8.35
C PRO A 186 -11.57 1.31 -7.24
N ASP A 187 -12.73 1.50 -6.60
CA ASP A 187 -12.88 2.42 -5.46
C ASP A 187 -12.37 1.85 -4.13
N TYR A 188 -12.09 0.54 -4.09
CA TYR A 188 -11.55 -0.21 -2.95
C TYR A 188 -10.93 -1.53 -3.40
N ASN A 189 -10.17 -2.19 -2.52
CA ASN A 189 -9.61 -3.52 -2.80
C ASN A 189 -10.70 -4.57 -2.65
N ILE A 190 -11.21 -5.06 -3.77
CA ILE A 190 -12.34 -5.99 -3.80
C ILE A 190 -11.90 -7.39 -3.32
N GLY A 191 -12.71 -8.03 -2.48
CA GLY A 191 -12.36 -9.30 -1.83
C GLY A 191 -12.41 -10.53 -2.75
N LEU A 192 -13.42 -10.61 -3.62
CA LEU A 192 -13.59 -11.68 -4.59
C LEU A 192 -13.66 -11.12 -6.02
N ASN A 193 -12.72 -11.56 -6.86
CA ASN A 193 -12.58 -11.06 -8.23
C ASN A 193 -12.29 -12.20 -9.20
N MET A 194 -12.72 -12.02 -10.44
CA MET A 194 -12.25 -12.80 -11.58
C MET A 194 -11.42 -11.90 -12.49
N PHE A 195 -10.14 -12.23 -12.67
CA PHE A 195 -9.34 -11.56 -13.70
C PHE A 195 -9.64 -12.14 -15.07
N MET A 196 -9.64 -11.31 -16.11
CA MET A 196 -9.86 -11.78 -17.47
C MET A 196 -8.74 -12.72 -17.96
N SER A 197 -7.55 -12.66 -17.34
CA SER A 197 -6.45 -13.62 -17.53
C SER A 197 -6.64 -14.95 -16.79
N ASN A 198 -7.70 -15.10 -16.01
CA ASN A 198 -8.09 -16.38 -15.41
C ASN A 198 -9.61 -16.44 -15.20
N GLN A 199 -10.34 -16.75 -16.28
CA GLN A 199 -11.81 -16.80 -16.26
C GLN A 199 -12.37 -18.07 -15.60
N GLU A 200 -11.51 -18.99 -15.16
CA GLU A 200 -11.94 -20.23 -14.52
C GLU A 200 -11.99 -20.14 -12.99
N ASN A 201 -11.30 -19.15 -12.40
CA ASN A 201 -11.11 -19.06 -10.96
C ASN A 201 -11.44 -17.66 -10.43
N LEU A 202 -11.85 -17.64 -9.16
CA LEU A 202 -11.92 -16.45 -8.34
C LEU A 202 -10.64 -16.32 -7.54
N VAL A 203 -10.02 -15.16 -7.58
CA VAL A 203 -8.73 -14.91 -6.95
C VAL A 203 -8.94 -14.13 -5.66
N LEU A 204 -8.26 -14.59 -4.60
CA LEU A 204 -8.07 -13.88 -3.34
C LEU A 204 -6.78 -13.07 -3.43
N PHE A 205 -6.69 -11.96 -2.68
CA PHE A 205 -5.45 -11.18 -2.55
C PHE A 205 -5.04 -10.43 -3.81
N ASN A 206 -5.77 -9.36 -4.13
CA ASN A 206 -5.45 -8.44 -5.23
C ASN A 206 -5.55 -7.00 -4.71
N ASN A 207 -4.51 -6.59 -3.99
CA ASN A 207 -4.46 -5.26 -3.43
C ASN A 207 -3.66 -4.37 -4.37
N GLY A 208 -4.27 -3.26 -4.81
CA GLY A 208 -3.46 -2.17 -5.32
C GLY A 208 -2.55 -1.62 -4.21
N THR A 209 -1.55 -0.85 -4.58
CA THR A 209 -0.57 -0.29 -3.65
C THR A 209 -0.23 1.15 -4.01
N TYR A 210 0.26 1.90 -3.02
CA TYR A 210 1.02 3.13 -3.28
C TYR A 210 2.43 2.98 -2.76
N HIS A 211 3.41 3.43 -3.54
CA HIS A 211 4.75 3.68 -3.07
C HIS A 211 5.07 5.18 -3.11
N PHE A 212 5.63 5.69 -2.03
CA PHE A 212 6.00 7.09 -1.89
C PHE A 212 7.51 7.25 -1.84
N HIS A 213 8.06 7.88 -2.85
CA HIS A 213 9.46 8.26 -2.91
C HIS A 213 9.63 9.67 -2.34
N ILE A 214 10.39 9.79 -1.26
CA ILE A 214 10.59 11.05 -0.56
C ILE A 214 12.08 11.33 -0.38
N THR A 215 12.48 12.55 -0.70
CA THR A 215 13.76 13.12 -0.31
C THR A 215 13.49 14.40 0.46
N LEU A 216 13.88 14.43 1.74
CA LEU A 216 13.75 15.60 2.58
C LEU A 216 14.73 16.69 2.13
N PRO A 217 14.45 17.99 2.41
CA PRO A 217 15.30 19.10 2.01
C PRO A 217 16.76 18.90 2.40
N VAL A 218 17.63 18.84 1.40
CA VAL A 218 19.07 18.64 1.54
C VAL A 218 19.84 19.65 0.70
N LEU A 219 20.97 20.12 1.21
CA LEU A 219 21.84 21.02 0.48
C LEU A 219 22.68 20.23 -0.54
N THR A 220 22.62 20.62 -1.80
CA THR A 220 23.39 20.02 -2.89
C THR A 220 24.36 21.02 -3.52
N GLU A 221 25.49 20.53 -4.01
CA GLU A 221 26.44 21.27 -4.85
C GLU A 221 26.68 20.48 -6.14
N ASN A 222 26.42 21.10 -7.29
CA ASN A 222 26.52 20.44 -8.61
C ASN A 222 25.74 19.11 -8.65
N SER A 223 24.51 19.12 -8.12
CA SER A 223 23.59 17.97 -8.03
C SER A 223 24.13 16.78 -7.22
N ARG A 224 25.00 17.05 -6.23
CA ARG A 224 25.47 16.06 -5.27
C ARG A 224 25.18 16.54 -3.86
N ILE A 225 24.73 15.64 -3.00
CA ILE A 225 24.58 15.90 -1.57
C ILE A 225 25.93 16.34 -0.98
N ILE A 226 25.95 17.47 -0.27
CA ILE A 226 27.18 18.02 0.33
C ILE A 226 27.58 17.23 1.58
N ASP A 227 26.62 16.96 2.46
CA ASP A 227 26.82 16.23 3.72
C ASP A 227 26.00 14.94 3.70
N TYR A 228 26.63 13.89 3.18
CA TYR A 228 25.98 12.59 3.05
C TYR A 228 25.73 11.88 4.39
N PRO A 229 26.64 11.93 5.39
CA PRO A 229 26.34 11.43 6.73
C PRO A 229 25.11 12.10 7.36
N ALA A 230 24.97 13.43 7.25
CA ALA A 230 23.78 14.12 7.76
C ALA A 230 22.51 13.73 6.97
N PHE A 231 22.60 13.62 5.64
CA PHE A 231 21.51 13.13 4.81
C PHE A 231 21.03 11.74 5.25
N ASP A 232 21.97 10.81 5.44
CA ASP A 232 21.69 9.43 5.81
C ASP A 232 21.04 9.34 7.20
N ALA A 233 21.60 10.05 8.18
CA ALA A 233 21.07 10.11 9.54
C ALA A 233 19.64 10.70 9.56
N MET A 234 19.42 11.80 8.84
CA MET A 234 18.11 12.46 8.76
C MET A 234 17.05 11.53 8.15
N HIS A 235 17.32 10.93 6.99
CA HIS A 235 16.36 10.06 6.32
C HIS A 235 16.10 8.77 7.10
N SER A 236 17.14 8.18 7.68
CA SER A 236 16.98 6.97 8.50
C SER A 236 16.18 7.25 9.79
N ASN A 237 16.33 8.44 10.38
CA ASN A 237 15.54 8.85 11.54
C ASN A 237 14.07 9.08 11.17
N ALA A 238 13.82 9.70 10.00
CA ALA A 238 12.49 9.86 9.45
C ALA A 238 11.80 8.51 9.20
N ILE A 239 12.51 7.54 8.60
CA ILE A 239 11.97 6.18 8.39
C ILE A 239 11.59 5.54 9.73
N TYR A 240 12.46 5.58 10.74
CA TYR A 240 12.15 4.99 12.05
C TYR A 240 10.92 5.63 12.68
N LEU A 241 10.74 6.96 12.55
CA LEU A 241 9.52 7.59 13.03
C LEU A 241 8.30 7.16 12.22
N LEU A 242 8.39 7.09 10.89
CA LEU A 242 7.29 6.62 10.05
C LEU A 242 6.88 5.17 10.37
N GLN A 243 7.82 4.30 10.73
CA GLN A 243 7.52 2.94 11.22
C GLN A 243 6.67 2.95 12.49
N TRP A 244 6.90 3.89 13.41
CA TRP A 244 6.01 4.10 14.56
C TRP A 244 4.60 4.52 14.15
N PHE A 245 4.44 5.11 12.97
CA PHE A 245 3.14 5.53 12.44
C PHE A 245 2.44 4.48 11.54
N GLU A 246 3.12 3.42 11.11
CA GLU A 246 2.52 2.37 10.26
C GLU A 246 1.23 1.76 10.82
N PRO A 247 1.09 1.44 12.13
CA PRO A 247 -0.17 0.92 12.68
C PRO A 247 -1.37 1.83 12.46
N PHE A 248 -1.16 3.16 12.47
CA PHE A 248 -2.24 4.11 12.27
C PHE A 248 -2.66 4.21 10.80
N PHE A 249 -1.70 4.15 9.88
CA PHE A 249 -2.00 4.04 8.45
C PHE A 249 -2.74 2.73 8.14
N ILE A 250 -2.35 1.61 8.75
CA ILE A 250 -3.06 0.32 8.62
C ILE A 250 -4.51 0.45 9.11
N ALA A 251 -4.74 1.02 10.30
CA ALA A 251 -6.08 1.14 10.87
C ALA A 251 -7.01 2.11 10.13
N THR A 252 -6.45 3.03 9.32
CA THR A 252 -7.24 4.05 8.60
C THR A 252 -7.33 3.82 7.09
N LEU A 253 -6.33 3.18 6.48
CA LEU A 253 -6.21 3.02 5.03
C LEU A 253 -6.07 1.57 4.58
N GLY A 254 -5.72 0.65 5.49
CA GLY A 254 -5.43 -0.74 5.14
C GLY A 254 -6.63 -1.49 4.57
N SER A 255 -6.33 -2.57 3.87
CA SER A 255 -7.32 -3.39 3.16
C SER A 255 -7.62 -4.71 3.88
N PRO A 256 -8.82 -4.86 4.47
CA PRO A 256 -9.21 -6.06 5.18
C PRO A 256 -9.25 -7.26 4.26
N ASP A 257 -8.94 -8.43 4.82
CA ASP A 257 -9.27 -9.71 4.23
C ASP A 257 -10.80 -9.89 4.26
N ILE A 258 -11.41 -10.22 3.12
CA ILE A 258 -12.85 -10.51 3.08
C ILE A 258 -13.21 -11.69 3.98
N MET A 259 -12.30 -12.65 4.17
CA MET A 259 -12.48 -13.75 5.10
C MET A 259 -12.59 -13.24 6.54
N GLY A 260 -11.81 -12.20 6.89
CA GLY A 260 -11.91 -11.54 8.20
C GLY A 260 -13.27 -10.86 8.40
N ALA A 261 -13.74 -10.13 7.38
CA ALA A 261 -15.05 -9.49 7.42
C ALA A 261 -16.20 -10.50 7.55
N ILE A 262 -16.13 -11.64 6.85
CA ILE A 262 -17.10 -12.73 6.95
C ILE A 262 -17.06 -13.35 8.35
N SER A 263 -15.88 -13.73 8.83
CA SER A 263 -15.70 -14.35 10.14
C SER A 263 -16.23 -13.47 11.27
N SER A 264 -15.93 -12.17 11.22
CA SER A 264 -16.45 -11.21 12.21
C SER A 264 -17.97 -11.10 12.15
N LYS A 265 -18.57 -10.99 10.96
CA LYS A 265 -20.03 -10.90 10.78
C LYS A 265 -20.78 -12.12 11.33
N TYR A 266 -20.25 -13.32 11.11
CA TYR A 266 -20.92 -14.58 11.49
C TYR A 266 -20.37 -15.20 12.77
N HIS A 267 -19.48 -14.51 13.48
CA HIS A 267 -18.86 -14.98 14.73
C HIS A 267 -18.17 -16.35 14.59
N LEU A 268 -17.41 -16.53 13.52
CA LEU A 268 -16.65 -17.75 13.26
C LEU A 268 -15.37 -17.81 14.10
N ASN A 269 -14.83 -19.03 14.27
CA ASN A 269 -13.58 -19.23 15.01
C ASN A 269 -12.37 -18.79 14.19
N GLU A 270 -12.43 -18.93 12.86
CA GLU A 270 -11.38 -18.56 11.93
C GLU A 270 -11.16 -17.04 11.94
N GLN A 271 -9.95 -16.58 12.27
CA GLN A 271 -9.60 -15.16 12.34
C GLN A 271 -8.67 -14.78 11.18
N PHE A 272 -8.91 -13.64 10.56
CA PHE A 272 -8.08 -13.09 9.48
C PHE A 272 -7.91 -11.58 9.68
N ALA A 273 -7.00 -10.97 8.94
CA ALA A 273 -6.68 -9.55 9.12
C ALA A 273 -7.86 -8.65 8.74
N LEU A 274 -8.32 -7.79 9.65
CA LEU A 274 -9.26 -6.71 9.35
C LEU A 274 -8.56 -5.39 9.04
N GLY A 275 -7.26 -5.24 9.35
CA GLY A 275 -6.48 -4.05 9.04
C GLY A 275 -5.91 -4.07 7.64
N SER A 276 -4.94 -4.95 7.40
CA SER A 276 -4.34 -5.11 6.08
C SER A 276 -3.92 -6.56 5.88
N MET A 277 -4.63 -7.25 4.99
CA MET A 277 -4.25 -8.60 4.56
C MET A 277 -2.85 -8.60 3.93
N ARG A 278 -2.52 -7.55 3.16
CA ARG A 278 -1.22 -7.42 2.48
C ARG A 278 -0.08 -7.30 3.49
N ASN A 279 -0.17 -6.42 4.47
CA ASN A 279 0.88 -6.24 5.47
C ASN A 279 0.95 -7.42 6.47
N ALA A 280 -0.13 -8.19 6.62
CA ALA A 280 -0.12 -9.37 7.49
C ALA A 280 0.62 -10.57 6.88
N MET A 281 0.54 -10.80 5.56
CA MET A 281 1.04 -12.05 4.95
C MET A 281 1.84 -11.92 3.64
N SER A 282 1.94 -10.74 3.03
CA SER A 282 2.70 -10.59 1.78
C SER A 282 4.19 -10.89 1.96
N ARG A 283 4.81 -11.46 0.92
CA ARG A 283 6.28 -11.53 0.84
C ARG A 283 6.94 -10.24 0.39
N TYR A 284 6.18 -9.28 -0.16
CA TYR A 284 6.74 -8.11 -0.83
C TYR A 284 6.61 -6.80 -0.05
N THR A 285 5.88 -6.82 1.06
CA THR A 285 5.81 -5.73 2.04
C THR A 285 5.94 -6.28 3.45
N GLY A 286 6.35 -5.43 4.38
CA GLY A 286 6.46 -5.71 5.81
C GLY A 286 5.97 -4.52 6.63
N VAL A 287 6.09 -4.60 7.95
CA VAL A 287 5.82 -3.49 8.88
C VAL A 287 6.99 -3.39 9.84
N GLY A 288 7.63 -2.23 9.89
CA GLY A 288 8.85 -1.95 10.67
C GLY A 288 10.12 -2.64 10.19
N THR A 289 10.11 -3.24 9.01
CA THR A 289 11.16 -4.13 8.51
C THR A 289 12.44 -3.45 8.04
N PHE A 290 12.46 -2.13 7.85
CA PHE A 290 13.70 -1.40 7.61
C PHE A 290 14.50 -1.29 8.91
N ASN A 291 15.80 -1.55 8.80
CA ASN A 291 16.78 -1.31 9.85
C ASN A 291 18.01 -0.61 9.25
N LYS A 292 18.56 0.38 9.95
CA LYS A 292 19.73 1.19 9.53
C LYS A 292 20.96 0.37 9.14
N THR A 293 21.06 -0.88 9.60
CA THR A 293 22.18 -1.78 9.29
C THR A 293 22.02 -2.54 7.98
N MET A 294 20.83 -2.52 7.38
CA MET A 294 20.52 -3.23 6.15
C MET A 294 21.14 -2.54 4.92
N ALA A 295 21.30 -3.30 3.84
CA ALA A 295 21.78 -2.76 2.59
C ALA A 295 20.79 -1.73 2.00
N ARG A 296 21.32 -0.82 1.17
CA ARG A 296 20.55 0.20 0.44
C ARG A 296 20.23 -0.25 -0.98
N GLY A 297 19.24 0.39 -1.61
CA GLY A 297 18.81 0.11 -2.97
C GLY A 297 17.46 -0.62 -3.04
N LYS A 298 17.12 -1.14 -4.24
CA LYS A 298 15.89 -1.92 -4.45
C LYS A 298 16.02 -3.31 -3.83
N ILE A 299 15.50 -3.47 -2.62
CA ILE A 299 15.41 -4.77 -1.94
C ILE A 299 13.93 -5.16 -1.87
N LEU A 300 13.62 -6.39 -2.27
CA LEU A 300 12.24 -6.87 -2.33
C LEU A 300 11.86 -7.66 -1.08
N THR A 301 12.74 -8.57 -0.65
CA THR A 301 12.49 -9.49 0.46
C THR A 301 13.74 -9.70 1.29
N TYR A 302 13.54 -10.19 2.51
CA TYR A 302 14.58 -10.63 3.43
C TYR A 302 14.21 -11.99 4.02
N GLN A 303 15.19 -12.85 4.28
CA GLN A 303 14.93 -14.14 4.92
C GLN A 303 14.53 -13.91 6.38
N VAL A 304 13.41 -14.51 6.82
CA VAL A 304 12.84 -14.29 8.16
C VAL A 304 13.84 -14.62 9.27
N GLU A 305 14.57 -15.72 9.14
CA GLU A 305 15.56 -16.14 10.14
C GLU A 305 16.79 -15.22 10.20
N GLU A 306 17.15 -14.57 9.08
CA GLU A 306 18.20 -13.55 9.07
C GLU A 306 17.70 -12.25 9.68
N PHE A 307 16.46 -11.85 9.38
CA PHE A 307 15.82 -10.67 9.97
C PHE A 307 15.69 -10.82 11.49
N ARG A 308 15.32 -12.02 11.97
CA ARG A 308 15.19 -12.32 13.40
C ARG A 308 16.47 -12.07 14.17
N ARG A 309 17.66 -12.16 13.55
CA ARG A 309 18.94 -11.83 14.20
C ARG A 309 19.12 -10.36 14.50
N LEU A 310 18.35 -9.48 13.84
CA LEU A 310 18.31 -8.05 14.12
C LEU A 310 17.40 -7.74 15.31
N LEU A 311 16.42 -8.59 15.59
CA LEU A 311 15.43 -8.37 16.65
C LEU A 311 16.05 -8.57 18.04
N LYS A 312 15.60 -7.76 18.99
CA LYS A 312 15.95 -7.90 20.40
C LYS A 312 15.28 -9.10 21.08
N PHE A 313 14.13 -9.52 20.57
CA PHE A 313 13.30 -10.57 21.16
C PHE A 313 13.46 -11.89 20.40
N ASP A 314 13.53 -13.00 21.13
CA ASP A 314 13.52 -14.34 20.55
C ASP A 314 12.10 -14.78 20.13
N LYS A 315 12.01 -15.89 19.39
CA LYS A 315 10.73 -16.43 18.92
C LYS A 315 9.83 -16.90 20.07
N ASP A 316 10.41 -17.49 21.11
CA ASP A 316 9.67 -18.07 22.23
C ASP A 316 8.98 -16.99 23.08
N SER A 317 9.47 -15.75 23.04
CA SER A 317 8.81 -14.59 23.65
C SER A 317 7.45 -14.26 23.04
N GLY A 318 7.21 -14.63 21.77
CA GLY A 318 5.97 -14.30 21.05
C GLY A 318 5.69 -12.81 20.90
N ILE A 319 6.69 -11.94 21.10
CA ILE A 319 6.51 -10.48 21.09
C ILE A 319 6.42 -9.93 19.68
N TRP A 320 7.23 -10.44 18.74
CA TRP A 320 7.24 -9.92 17.38
C TRP A 320 5.84 -10.04 16.76
N TRP A 321 5.31 -8.94 16.22
CA TRP A 321 3.98 -8.90 15.63
C TRP A 321 3.74 -10.05 14.62
N ARG A 322 4.77 -10.48 13.90
CA ARG A 322 4.68 -11.58 12.94
C ARG A 322 4.44 -12.93 13.60
N ASP A 323 5.06 -13.17 14.75
CA ASP A 323 4.84 -14.38 15.56
C ASP A 323 3.42 -14.35 16.17
N GLN A 324 2.92 -13.17 16.54
CA GLN A 324 1.52 -12.98 16.97
C GLN A 324 0.53 -13.26 15.82
N VAL A 325 0.82 -12.80 14.59
CA VAL A 325 0.01 -13.13 13.40
C VAL A 325 0.00 -14.64 13.14
N GLU A 326 1.16 -15.29 13.13
CA GLU A 326 1.28 -16.73 12.87
C GLU A 326 0.49 -17.57 13.89
N SER A 327 0.48 -17.15 15.16
CA SER A 327 -0.22 -17.84 16.23
C SER A 327 -1.73 -17.54 16.25
N ALA A 328 -2.15 -16.30 16.03
CA ALA A 328 -3.54 -15.88 16.24
C ALA A 328 -4.41 -15.90 14.97
N LEU A 329 -3.83 -15.69 13.78
CA LEU A 329 -4.59 -15.60 12.53
C LEU A 329 -4.52 -16.90 11.73
N GLY A 330 -5.46 -17.05 10.79
CA GLY A 330 -5.62 -18.19 9.89
C GLY A 330 -4.57 -18.29 8.78
N TYR A 331 -3.37 -17.74 8.97
CA TYR A 331 -2.34 -17.66 7.93
C TYR A 331 -1.18 -18.63 8.14
N GLU A 332 -0.60 -19.09 7.02
CA GLU A 332 0.65 -19.84 6.93
C GLU A 332 1.69 -18.92 6.26
N LEU A 333 2.51 -18.27 7.09
CA LEU A 333 3.39 -17.19 6.64
C LEU A 333 4.63 -17.73 5.90
N LEU A 334 5.08 -16.99 4.89
CA LEU A 334 6.22 -17.35 4.04
C LEU A 334 7.57 -17.21 4.77
N SER A 335 8.59 -17.95 4.32
CA SER A 335 9.97 -17.88 4.86
C SER A 335 10.70 -16.57 4.57
N ASP A 336 10.16 -15.77 3.66
CA ASP A 336 10.62 -14.43 3.30
C ASP A 336 9.64 -13.39 3.83
N ILE A 337 10.17 -12.27 4.30
CA ILE A 337 9.41 -11.07 4.68
C ILE A 337 9.73 -9.95 3.70
N GLY A 338 8.70 -9.17 3.34
CA GLY A 338 8.90 -7.99 2.51
C GLY A 338 9.47 -6.80 3.29
N LEU A 339 9.75 -5.71 2.58
CA LEU A 339 10.20 -4.46 3.19
C LEU A 339 9.16 -3.35 3.09
N ASP A 340 8.95 -2.66 4.19
CA ASP A 340 8.23 -1.39 4.35
C ASP A 340 8.94 -0.21 3.67
N PHE A 341 10.28 -0.15 3.73
CA PHE A 341 11.08 0.89 3.08
C PHE A 341 12.25 0.35 2.27
N ASN A 342 12.54 1.02 1.16
CA ASN A 342 13.85 0.99 0.52
C ASN A 342 14.55 2.34 0.68
N GLN A 343 15.71 2.36 1.32
CA GLN A 343 16.56 3.55 1.35
C GLN A 343 17.38 3.63 0.05
N GLU A 344 17.44 4.79 -0.59
CA GLU A 344 18.23 4.98 -1.81
C GLU A 344 17.90 3.98 -2.95
N LYS A 345 16.60 3.66 -3.15
CA LYS A 345 16.12 2.80 -4.26
C LYS A 345 16.66 3.27 -5.62
N MET A 346 16.67 4.59 -5.85
CA MET A 346 17.12 5.21 -7.10
C MET A 346 18.24 6.22 -6.85
N TYR A 347 19.51 5.77 -6.91
CA TYR A 347 20.68 6.64 -6.69
C TYR A 347 20.60 7.40 -5.35
N GLN A 348 20.73 8.73 -5.36
CA GLN A 348 20.70 9.60 -4.17
C GLN A 348 19.27 9.99 -3.73
N SER A 349 18.25 9.16 -4.03
CA SER A 349 16.88 9.36 -3.53
C SER A 349 16.82 9.04 -2.04
N GLY A 350 16.14 9.83 -1.21
CA GLY A 350 15.98 9.56 0.23
C GLY A 350 15.48 8.15 0.54
N PHE A 351 14.17 7.93 0.48
CA PHE A 351 13.57 6.61 0.69
C PHE A 351 12.30 6.41 -0.14
N GLU A 352 11.95 5.16 -0.36
CA GLU A 352 10.65 4.70 -0.85
C GLU A 352 9.91 4.05 0.32
N PHE A 353 8.66 4.47 0.56
CA PHE A 353 7.75 3.87 1.54
C PHE A 353 6.69 3.04 0.81
N ARG A 354 6.53 1.75 1.16
CA ARG A 354 5.83 0.73 0.34
C ARG A 354 4.71 -0.01 1.08
N SER A 355 4.47 0.32 2.34
CA SER A 355 3.51 -0.39 3.21
C SER A 355 2.05 -0.05 2.94
N PHE A 356 1.75 0.88 2.03
CA PHE A 356 0.37 1.31 1.77
C PHE A 356 -0.36 0.36 0.81
N ASP A 357 -1.50 -0.13 1.27
CA ASP A 357 -2.55 -0.61 0.38
C ASP A 357 -3.13 0.56 -0.43
N GLU A 358 -3.71 0.28 -1.60
CA GLU A 358 -4.38 1.29 -2.41
C GLU A 358 -5.61 1.85 -1.70
N PHE A 359 -5.74 3.17 -1.77
CA PHE A 359 -6.84 3.97 -1.27
C PHE A 359 -7.25 5.04 -2.30
N PRO A 360 -8.40 5.71 -2.13
CA PRO A 360 -8.88 6.71 -3.08
C PRO A 360 -7.88 7.85 -3.31
N THR A 361 -7.64 8.21 -4.58
CA THR A 361 -6.74 9.32 -4.95
C THR A 361 -7.12 10.66 -4.31
N SER A 362 -8.38 10.83 -3.88
CA SER A 362 -8.84 12.01 -3.12
C SER A 362 -8.11 12.19 -1.80
N TYR A 363 -7.60 11.13 -1.17
CA TYR A 363 -6.87 11.21 0.10
C TYR A 363 -5.37 11.44 -0.07
N LEU A 364 -4.86 11.34 -1.30
CA LEU A 364 -3.43 11.33 -1.59
C LEU A 364 -2.69 12.58 -1.08
N ASN A 365 -3.30 13.76 -1.22
CA ASN A 365 -2.75 15.01 -0.69
C ASN A 365 -2.62 14.98 0.84
N ASP A 366 -3.69 14.58 1.54
CA ASP A 366 -3.69 14.54 3.01
C ASP A 366 -2.76 13.46 3.56
N VAL A 367 -2.67 12.29 2.90
CA VAL A 367 -1.75 11.22 3.30
C VAL A 367 -0.29 11.67 3.12
N LEU A 368 0.05 12.27 1.99
CA LEU A 368 1.40 12.82 1.78
C LEU A 368 1.71 13.97 2.74
N HIS A 369 0.73 14.83 3.05
CA HIS A 369 0.89 15.87 4.05
C HIS A 369 1.14 15.27 5.45
N ALA A 370 0.43 14.21 5.84
CA ALA A 370 0.70 13.49 7.09
C ALA A 370 2.13 12.91 7.11
N ILE A 371 2.58 12.28 6.03
CA ILE A 371 3.95 11.75 5.92
C ILE A 371 4.98 12.88 6.05
N VAL A 372 4.82 13.98 5.31
CA VAL A 372 5.73 15.14 5.37
C VAL A 372 5.73 15.80 6.76
N LEU A 373 4.57 15.87 7.42
CA LEU A 373 4.45 16.39 8.79
C LEU A 373 5.17 15.50 9.81
N ILE A 374 5.06 14.18 9.68
CA ILE A 374 5.80 13.23 10.51
C ILE A 374 7.30 13.35 10.24
N CYS A 375 7.71 13.48 8.97
CA CYS A 375 9.10 13.73 8.60
C CYS A 375 9.63 15.05 9.17
N GLU A 376 8.85 16.13 9.14
CA GLU A 376 9.20 17.40 9.80
C GLU A 376 9.46 17.16 11.29
N HIS A 377 8.54 16.49 11.98
CA HIS A 377 8.72 16.18 13.39
C HIS A 377 10.00 15.38 13.68
N SER A 378 10.34 14.43 12.80
CA SER A 378 11.56 13.62 12.92
C SER A 378 12.86 14.44 12.89
N ILE A 379 12.88 15.61 12.27
CA ILE A 379 14.06 16.49 12.24
C ILE A 379 14.31 17.12 13.62
N HIS A 380 13.24 17.30 14.40
CA HIS A 380 13.30 17.87 15.76
C HIS A 380 13.29 16.80 16.86
N LEU A 381 13.28 15.51 16.47
CA LEU A 381 13.27 14.37 17.37
C LEU A 381 14.47 13.46 17.02
N PRO A 382 15.69 13.80 17.46
CA PRO A 382 16.87 13.00 17.14
C PRO A 382 16.78 11.62 17.82
N ASP A 383 17.46 10.64 17.21
CA ASP A 383 17.67 9.30 17.77
C ASP A 383 16.37 8.52 18.06
N VAL A 384 15.39 8.59 17.14
CA VAL A 384 14.18 7.77 17.22
C VAL A 384 14.57 6.30 17.34
N ALA A 385 14.01 5.62 18.33
CA ALA A 385 14.26 4.20 18.56
C ALA A 385 13.55 3.35 17.51
N TRP A 386 14.14 2.21 17.15
CA TRP A 386 13.51 1.28 16.22
C TRP A 386 12.26 0.65 16.86
N GLY A 387 11.12 0.70 16.16
CA GLY A 387 9.83 0.24 16.68
C GLY A 387 9.85 -1.22 17.16
N HIS A 388 10.61 -2.09 16.48
CA HIS A 388 10.72 -3.50 16.84
C HIS A 388 11.29 -3.76 18.25
N ASP A 389 12.05 -2.83 18.83
CA ASP A 389 12.57 -2.96 20.19
C ASP A 389 11.50 -2.67 21.27
N SER A 390 10.32 -2.19 20.87
CA SER A 390 9.20 -1.85 21.74
C SER A 390 8.12 -2.94 21.71
N VAL A 391 7.80 -3.49 22.87
CA VAL A 391 6.67 -4.41 23.05
C VAL A 391 5.35 -3.73 22.67
N VAL A 392 5.20 -2.47 23.09
CA VAL A 392 4.01 -1.66 22.82
C VAL A 392 3.81 -1.48 21.31
N TRP A 393 4.86 -1.17 20.56
CA TRP A 393 4.77 -0.99 19.11
C TRP A 393 4.41 -2.30 18.41
N ASN A 394 5.05 -3.42 18.77
CA ASN A 394 4.72 -4.73 18.16
C ASN A 394 3.26 -5.13 18.44
N ASN A 395 2.77 -4.89 19.66
CA ASN A 395 1.38 -5.15 20.01
C ASN A 395 0.42 -4.25 19.22
N LEU A 396 0.78 -2.97 19.03
CA LEU A 396 -0.03 -2.04 18.26
C LEU A 396 -0.08 -2.42 16.77
N VAL A 397 1.05 -2.83 16.18
CA VAL A 397 1.09 -3.40 14.83
C VAL A 397 0.15 -4.59 14.73
N PHE A 398 0.28 -5.58 15.63
CA PHE A 398 -0.57 -6.76 15.62
C PHE A 398 -2.06 -6.41 15.75
N LYS A 399 -2.42 -5.53 16.70
CA LYS A 399 -3.80 -5.05 16.88
C LYS A 399 -4.33 -4.35 15.64
N SER A 400 -3.53 -3.46 15.02
CA SER A 400 -3.92 -2.77 13.80
C SER A 400 -4.16 -3.73 12.63
N LEU A 401 -3.32 -4.76 12.47
CA LEU A 401 -3.49 -5.79 11.45
C LEU A 401 -4.74 -6.65 11.73
N ARG A 402 -4.98 -7.01 12.99
CA ARG A 402 -6.08 -7.88 13.41
C ARG A 402 -7.43 -7.16 13.33
N ASP A 403 -7.53 -5.95 13.87
CA ASP A 403 -8.82 -5.28 14.14
C ASP A 403 -9.10 -4.12 13.17
N GLY A 404 -8.09 -3.61 12.44
CA GLY A 404 -8.25 -2.51 11.49
C GLY A 404 -8.84 -1.25 12.13
N TYR A 405 -9.91 -0.72 11.54
CA TYR A 405 -10.58 0.49 12.02
C TYR A 405 -11.17 0.35 13.43
N GLN A 406 -11.34 -0.89 13.93
CA GLN A 406 -11.85 -1.16 15.26
C GLN A 406 -10.74 -1.22 16.32
N THR A 407 -9.48 -0.98 15.95
CA THR A 407 -8.38 -0.99 16.92
C THR A 407 -8.57 0.08 17.99
N GLU A 408 -8.69 -0.37 19.22
CA GLU A 408 -8.66 0.50 20.40
C GLU A 408 -7.22 0.76 20.85
N ILE A 409 -6.96 1.94 21.41
CA ILE A 409 -5.67 2.31 21.97
C ILE A 409 -5.75 2.40 23.51
N THR A 410 -4.87 1.68 24.18
CA THR A 410 -4.79 1.61 25.64
C THR A 410 -3.99 2.77 26.23
N GLU A 411 -4.15 3.04 27.53
CA GLU A 411 -3.39 4.06 28.24
C GLU A 411 -1.86 3.86 28.16
N GLU A 412 -1.40 2.60 28.21
CA GLU A 412 0.02 2.28 28.07
C GLU A 412 0.53 2.60 26.66
N GLU A 413 -0.24 2.25 25.62
CA GLU A 413 0.09 2.55 24.22
C GLU A 413 0.10 4.06 23.96
N LYS A 414 -0.93 4.79 24.42
CA LYS A 414 -0.98 6.25 24.32
C LYS A 414 0.25 6.88 24.96
N LYS A 415 0.56 6.50 26.19
CA LYS A 415 1.70 7.03 26.94
C LYS A 415 3.01 6.77 26.19
N ALA A 416 3.25 5.55 25.73
CA ALA A 416 4.48 5.23 25.01
C ALA A 416 4.67 6.07 23.74
N ILE A 417 3.58 6.27 22.98
CA ILE A 417 3.61 7.06 21.74
C ILE A 417 3.79 8.55 22.05
N LEU A 418 3.04 9.10 23.01
CA LEU A 418 3.17 10.52 23.39
C LEU A 418 4.54 10.83 23.99
N ASP A 419 5.12 9.91 24.76
CA ASP A 419 6.46 10.04 25.31
C ASP A 419 7.53 9.99 24.20
N LEU A 420 7.40 9.06 23.24
CA LEU A 420 8.27 8.98 22.06
C LEU A 420 8.24 10.29 21.27
N LEU A 421 7.05 10.82 20.99
CA LEU A 421 6.84 12.05 20.22
C LEU A 421 7.14 13.32 21.04
N GLN A 422 7.47 13.18 22.32
CA GLN A 422 7.66 14.28 23.27
C GLN A 422 6.47 15.26 23.29
N LEU A 423 5.26 14.73 23.15
CA LEU A 423 4.00 15.49 23.22
C LEU A 423 3.41 15.51 24.64
N SER A 424 3.91 14.66 25.55
CA SER A 424 3.51 14.64 26.96
C SER A 424 3.99 15.86 27.76
N ASN A 425 5.01 16.58 27.28
CA ASN A 425 5.73 17.64 28.01
C ASN A 425 5.71 18.99 27.27
N THR A 426 4.67 19.28 26.48
CA THR A 426 4.62 20.55 25.78
C THR A 426 4.57 21.71 26.78
N SER A 427 5.37 22.75 26.53
CA SER A 427 5.36 24.03 27.26
C SER A 427 4.14 24.88 26.90
N ASP A 428 3.06 24.22 26.45
CA ASP A 428 1.82 24.84 26.05
C ASP A 428 1.16 25.50 27.26
N ALA A 429 0.37 26.54 27.01
CA ALA A 429 -0.28 27.31 28.05
C ALA A 429 -1.26 26.49 28.94
N ASN A 430 -1.66 25.27 28.52
CA ASN A 430 -2.61 24.40 29.24
C ASN A 430 -2.32 22.89 29.07
N PRO A 431 -1.22 22.35 29.63
CA PRO A 431 -0.83 20.95 29.44
C PRO A 431 -1.85 19.95 29.99
N GLY A 432 -2.65 20.34 31.00
CA GLY A 432 -3.72 19.51 31.55
C GLY A 432 -4.89 19.27 30.58
N VAL A 433 -5.17 20.20 29.67
CA VAL A 433 -6.27 20.08 28.70
C VAL A 433 -5.88 19.10 27.60
N LEU A 434 -4.72 19.29 26.99
CA LEU A 434 -4.25 18.41 25.91
C LEU A 434 -4.12 16.95 26.39
N LYS A 435 -3.61 16.75 27.60
CA LYS A 435 -3.58 15.42 28.22
C LYS A 435 -4.98 14.82 28.35
N SER A 436 -5.94 15.57 28.91
CA SER A 436 -7.32 15.08 29.06
C SER A 436 -8.00 14.74 27.73
N GLU A 437 -7.66 15.44 26.65
CA GLU A 437 -8.16 15.16 25.31
C GLU A 437 -7.60 13.85 24.77
N PHE A 438 -6.31 13.56 24.96
CA PHE A 438 -5.73 12.26 24.59
C PHE A 438 -6.25 11.11 25.46
N ASP A 439 -6.38 11.33 26.77
CA ASP A 439 -6.89 10.33 27.71
C ASP A 439 -8.33 9.91 27.35
N ALA A 440 -9.15 10.83 26.81
CA ALA A 440 -10.53 10.55 26.42
C ALA A 440 -10.69 9.71 25.14
N ILE A 441 -9.68 9.64 24.29
CA ILE A 441 -9.77 8.94 23.00
C ILE A 441 -9.69 7.42 23.20
N THR A 442 -10.57 6.65 22.56
CA THR A 442 -10.53 5.17 22.64
C THR A 442 -10.04 4.53 21.34
N LEU A 443 -10.39 5.09 20.19
CA LEU A 443 -10.04 4.52 18.89
C LEU A 443 -8.67 5.00 18.39
N LEU A 444 -7.97 4.11 17.70
CA LEU A 444 -6.62 4.38 17.20
C LEU A 444 -6.61 5.47 16.13
N ASP A 445 -7.64 5.56 15.29
CA ASP A 445 -7.74 6.56 14.22
C ASP A 445 -8.00 7.97 14.77
N GLU A 446 -8.88 8.11 15.74
CA GLU A 446 -9.10 9.36 16.47
C GLU A 446 -7.81 9.85 17.13
N PHE A 447 -7.05 8.93 17.73
CA PHE A 447 -5.77 9.24 18.37
C PHE A 447 -4.73 9.68 17.33
N PHE A 448 -4.69 9.02 16.18
CA PHE A 448 -3.81 9.40 15.07
C PHE A 448 -4.07 10.82 14.59
N PHE A 449 -5.32 11.14 14.25
CA PHE A 449 -5.66 12.47 13.74
C PHE A 449 -5.48 13.55 14.81
N LYS A 450 -5.63 13.22 16.10
CA LYS A 450 -5.29 14.14 17.18
C LYS A 450 -3.78 14.43 17.23
N ILE A 451 -2.92 13.42 17.08
CA ILE A 451 -1.47 13.63 16.97
C ILE A 451 -1.15 14.52 15.77
N LEU A 452 -1.70 14.24 14.59
CA LEU A 452 -1.45 15.05 13.40
C LEU A 452 -1.91 16.50 13.58
N GLY A 453 -3.03 16.73 14.27
CA GLY A 453 -3.48 18.07 14.65
C GLY A 453 -2.46 18.84 15.50
N VAL A 454 -1.96 18.20 16.56
CA VAL A 454 -0.95 18.79 17.46
C VAL A 454 0.36 19.07 16.71
N LEU A 455 0.83 18.13 15.89
CA LEU A 455 2.04 18.33 15.10
C LEU A 455 1.86 19.46 14.08
N HIS A 456 0.71 19.53 13.42
CA HIS A 456 0.41 20.60 12.46
C HIS A 456 0.49 21.97 13.14
N GLU A 457 -0.18 22.16 14.28
CA GLU A 457 -0.12 23.41 15.06
C GLU A 457 1.32 23.77 15.45
N LYS A 458 2.09 22.77 15.92
CA LYS A 458 3.50 22.95 16.31
C LYS A 458 4.39 23.45 15.16
N TYR A 459 4.15 22.99 13.94
CA TYR A 459 5.00 23.26 12.78
C TYR A 459 4.40 24.25 11.77
N THR A 460 3.24 24.83 12.05
CA THR A 460 2.54 25.77 11.15
C THR A 460 3.41 26.98 10.75
N ASP A 461 4.17 27.53 11.71
CA ASP A 461 4.96 28.75 11.50
C ASP A 461 6.47 28.54 11.48
N ASN A 462 6.94 27.35 11.85
CA ASN A 462 8.37 27.04 11.95
C ASN A 462 8.64 25.61 11.48
N ASN A 463 8.82 25.46 10.17
CA ASN A 463 9.10 24.17 9.54
C ASN A 463 10.19 24.28 8.47
N THR A 464 10.77 23.15 8.10
CA THR A 464 11.78 23.04 7.03
C THR A 464 11.22 22.34 5.79
N CYS A 465 10.44 21.28 6.00
CA CYS A 465 9.89 20.41 4.97
C CYS A 465 8.54 20.89 4.47
N ILE A 466 7.63 21.27 5.37
CA ILE A 466 6.20 21.45 5.04
C ILE A 466 6.02 22.54 3.98
N ASP A 467 6.52 23.75 4.21
CA ASP A 467 6.34 24.86 3.27
C ASP A 467 7.00 24.57 1.91
N ALA A 468 8.18 23.93 1.93
CA ALA A 468 8.91 23.58 0.71
C ALA A 468 8.19 22.51 -0.11
N MET A 469 7.71 21.45 0.56
CA MET A 469 7.11 20.28 -0.06
C MET A 469 5.61 20.46 -0.32
N HIS A 470 4.94 21.40 0.35
CA HIS A 470 3.54 21.74 0.10
C HIS A 470 3.38 22.98 -0.81
N GLY A 471 4.47 23.73 -1.04
CA GLY A 471 4.46 24.95 -1.86
C GLY A 471 3.93 26.18 -1.12
N GLY A 472 3.77 26.10 0.20
CA GLY A 472 3.27 27.18 1.05
C GLY A 472 2.70 26.65 2.37
N LYS A 473 2.19 27.57 3.19
CA LYS A 473 1.58 27.23 4.48
C LYS A 473 0.29 26.43 4.29
N THR A 474 0.13 25.40 5.11
CA THR A 474 -1.10 24.63 5.22
C THR A 474 -2.06 25.30 6.21
N THR A 475 -3.36 25.22 5.92
CA THR A 475 -4.40 25.88 6.73
C THR A 475 -5.13 24.91 7.66
N ALA A 476 -4.95 23.61 7.48
CA ALA A 476 -5.62 22.57 8.23
C ALA A 476 -4.72 21.32 8.35
N PRO A 477 -4.81 20.58 9.46
CA PRO A 477 -4.12 19.31 9.60
C PRO A 477 -4.66 18.29 8.59
N PRO A 478 -3.81 17.34 8.15
CA PRO A 478 -4.22 16.29 7.23
C PRO A 478 -5.28 15.39 7.87
N LYS A 479 -6.34 15.07 7.12
CA LYS A 479 -7.42 14.21 7.56
C LYS A 479 -8.11 13.51 6.39
N TRP A 480 -8.56 12.28 6.61
CA TRP A 480 -9.38 11.53 5.66
C TRP A 480 -10.43 10.69 6.41
N ASP A 481 -11.44 10.23 5.68
CA ASP A 481 -12.39 9.26 6.20
C ASP A 481 -11.72 7.89 6.35
N ASN A 482 -12.11 7.13 7.38
CA ASN A 482 -11.53 5.81 7.62
C ASN A 482 -11.86 4.85 6.46
N HIS A 483 -10.90 4.68 5.55
CA HIS A 483 -11.06 3.86 4.35
C HIS A 483 -11.08 2.37 4.71
N ASN A 484 -10.31 1.92 5.70
CA ASN A 484 -10.38 0.54 6.18
C ASN A 484 -11.82 0.15 6.57
N LYS A 485 -12.53 1.01 7.31
CA LYS A 485 -13.95 0.84 7.62
C LYS A 485 -14.81 0.73 6.35
N TYR A 486 -14.62 1.65 5.40
CA TYR A 486 -15.34 1.62 4.13
C TYR A 486 -15.12 0.29 3.39
N GLN A 487 -13.89 -0.24 3.36
CA GLN A 487 -13.59 -1.52 2.72
C GLN A 487 -14.30 -2.69 3.40
N VAL A 488 -14.32 -2.74 4.74
CA VAL A 488 -15.11 -3.75 5.48
C VAL A 488 -16.58 -3.66 5.09
N GLU A 489 -17.15 -2.45 5.04
CA GLU A 489 -18.55 -2.25 4.64
C GLU A 489 -18.83 -2.72 3.20
N GLN A 490 -17.89 -2.54 2.27
CA GLN A 490 -18.05 -3.05 0.90
C GLN A 490 -17.95 -4.57 0.84
N HIS A 491 -17.03 -5.19 1.58
CA HIS A 491 -16.95 -6.67 1.68
C HIS A 491 -18.27 -7.26 2.20
N LEU A 492 -18.88 -6.63 3.22
CA LEU A 492 -20.17 -7.05 3.76
C LEU A 492 -21.32 -6.90 2.76
N LYS A 493 -21.21 -6.00 1.77
CA LYS A 493 -22.15 -5.92 0.64
C LYS A 493 -21.88 -7.02 -0.39
N GLN A 494 -20.63 -7.34 -0.67
CA GLN A 494 -20.24 -8.36 -1.65
C GLN A 494 -20.80 -9.75 -1.29
N ILE A 495 -20.92 -10.06 0.00
CA ILE A 495 -21.46 -11.34 0.47
C ILE A 495 -23.00 -11.37 0.59
N LYS A 496 -23.71 -10.34 0.11
CA LYS A 496 -25.17 -10.36 0.05
C LYS A 496 -25.63 -11.04 -1.24
N PRO A 497 -26.58 -11.98 -1.17
CA PRO A 497 -27.16 -12.56 -2.38
C PRO A 497 -27.90 -11.50 -3.19
N ILE A 498 -27.96 -11.69 -4.50
CA ILE A 498 -28.83 -10.93 -5.40
C ILE A 498 -30.28 -11.32 -5.08
N GLU A 499 -31.14 -10.31 -4.91
CA GLU A 499 -32.59 -10.50 -4.68
C GLU A 499 -33.33 -10.97 -5.92
#